data_AF-A0A8H5P450-F1
#
_entry.id   AF-A0A8H5P450-F1
#
_cell.length_a   1.000
_cell.length_b   1.000
_cell.length_c   1.000
_cell.angle_alpha   90.00
_cell.angle_beta   90.00
_cell.angle_gamma   90.00
#
_symmetry.space_group_name_H-M   'P 1'
#
loop_
_entity.id
_entity.type
_entity.pdbx_description
1 polymer ?
#
loop_
_entity_poly.entity_id
_entity_poly.type
_entity_poly.pdbx_seq_one_letter_code
_entity_poly.pdbx_strand_id
1 'polypeptide(L)'
;MFAIGYNSNVEIFTVYWPASITHETQTAIWKTKQLVHTAASGMPNPLCYKKKPMFGWVDGQREWNGESAIASVWSHKWQNQELEQKYKTTEKRLVWGNNGRRSYPLAVDAFQHDLKSLGAIGWESVHVAFERVRVVEDAVARDSRLRVEASLGKRAT
;
A
#
# COMPACT_ATOMS: atom_id res chain seq x y z
N MET A 1 16.15 -10.87 2.59
CA MET A 1 16.06 -10.79 1.10
C MET A 1 14.65 -10.32 0.74
N PHE A 2 14.48 -9.03 0.43
CA PHE A 2 13.18 -8.35 0.22
C PHE A 2 12.72 -8.33 -1.26
N ALA A 3 13.17 -9.29 -2.08
CA ALA A 3 12.74 -9.36 -3.47
C ALA A 3 11.43 -10.15 -3.59
N ILE A 4 10.33 -9.58 -3.12
CA ILE A 4 9.00 -9.99 -3.59
C ILE A 4 8.44 -8.77 -4.29
N GLY A 5 8.73 -8.70 -5.59
CA GLY A 5 8.34 -7.60 -6.45
C GLY A 5 6.86 -7.28 -6.29
N TYR A 6 6.55 -6.00 -6.39
CA TYR A 6 5.19 -5.56 -6.65
C TYR A 6 4.73 -6.21 -7.97
N ASN A 7 3.46 -6.63 -8.04
CA ASN A 7 2.82 -7.13 -9.25
C ASN A 7 1.45 -6.45 -9.38
N SER A 8 0.69 -6.77 -10.43
CA SER A 8 -0.64 -6.17 -10.69
C SER A 8 -1.69 -6.42 -9.61
N ASN A 9 -1.44 -7.33 -8.68
CA ASN A 9 -2.36 -7.70 -7.60
C ASN A 9 -1.95 -7.06 -6.27
N VAL A 10 -1.13 -6.00 -6.32
CA VAL A 10 -0.75 -5.23 -5.14
C VAL A 10 -1.55 -3.95 -5.08
N GLU A 11 -2.29 -3.80 -4.00
CA GLU A 11 -2.92 -2.55 -3.60
C GLU A 11 -1.99 -1.83 -2.62
N ILE A 12 -1.76 -0.54 -2.88
CA ILE A 12 -1.06 0.39 -2.01
C ILE A 12 -2.14 1.29 -1.40
N PHE A 13 -2.36 1.12 -0.10
CA PHE A 13 -3.31 1.92 0.67
C PHE A 13 -2.54 2.96 1.48
N THR A 14 -2.61 4.22 1.05
CA THR A 14 -1.88 5.34 1.65
C THR A 14 -2.83 6.10 2.56
N VAL A 15 -2.41 6.35 3.80
CA VAL A 15 -3.17 7.13 4.78
C VAL A 15 -2.42 8.39 5.12
N TYR A 16 -3.13 9.50 5.13
CA TYR A 16 -2.59 10.82 5.45
C TYR A 16 -3.00 11.20 6.87
N TRP A 17 -2.03 11.76 7.59
CA TRP A 17 -2.15 12.18 8.97
C TRP A 17 -1.70 13.63 9.09
N PRO A 18 -2.26 14.40 10.05
CA PRO A 18 -1.73 15.72 10.37
C PRO A 18 -0.22 15.64 10.65
N ALA A 19 0.58 16.58 10.15
CA ALA A 19 2.02 16.60 10.44
C ALA A 19 2.35 16.72 11.94
N SER A 20 1.37 17.13 12.75
CA SER A 20 1.44 17.31 14.20
C SER A 20 1.15 16.05 15.02
N ILE A 21 0.93 14.87 14.42
CA ILE A 21 0.64 13.67 15.22
C ILE A 21 1.80 13.32 16.16
N THR A 22 1.46 12.88 17.37
CA THR A 22 2.43 12.53 18.40
C THR A 22 3.08 11.17 18.13
N HIS A 23 4.21 10.90 18.78
CA HIS A 23 4.85 9.57 18.74
C HIS A 23 3.93 8.47 19.32
N GLU A 24 3.09 8.80 20.29
CA GLU A 24 2.08 7.89 20.83
C GLU A 24 1.07 7.51 19.75
N THR A 25 0.55 8.49 18.99
CA THR A 25 -0.34 8.25 17.85
C THR A 25 0.35 7.41 16.78
N GLN A 26 1.60 7.70 16.43
CA GLN A 26 2.37 6.88 15.47
C GLN A 26 2.51 5.43 15.94
N THR A 27 2.74 5.21 17.24
CA THR A 27 2.80 3.88 17.85
C THR A 27 1.45 3.17 17.80
N ALA A 28 0.35 3.90 18.04
CA ALA A 28 -1.00 3.37 17.94
C ALA A 28 -1.34 2.97 16.49
N ILE A 29 -0.97 3.80 15.51
CA ILE A 29 -1.13 3.53 14.07
C ILE A 29 -0.38 2.26 13.66
N TRP A 30 0.87 2.10 14.09
CA TRP A 30 1.65 0.88 13.83
C TRP A 30 0.96 -0.38 14.38
N LYS A 31 0.27 -0.25 15.53
CA LYS A 31 -0.45 -1.34 16.21
C LYS A 31 -1.86 -1.58 15.66
N THR A 32 -2.36 -0.74 14.74
CA THR A 32 -3.69 -0.90 14.16
C THR A 32 -3.83 -2.30 13.55
N LYS A 33 -4.98 -2.95 13.81
CA LYS A 33 -5.26 -4.27 13.25
C LYS A 33 -5.33 -4.18 11.73
N GLN A 34 -4.36 -4.80 11.08
CA GLN A 34 -4.27 -4.87 9.62
C GLN A 34 -5.43 -5.67 9.03
N LEU A 35 -5.66 -5.50 7.72
CA LEU A 35 -6.58 -6.32 6.95
C LEU A 35 -5.98 -7.72 6.76
N VAL A 36 -6.26 -8.61 7.70
CA VAL A 36 -5.88 -10.04 7.65
C VAL A 36 -7.09 -10.88 8.05
N HIS A 37 -7.15 -12.13 7.60
CA HIS A 37 -8.14 -13.07 8.11
C HIS A 37 -7.88 -13.36 9.58
N THR A 38 -8.95 -13.48 10.38
CA THR A 38 -8.86 -13.85 11.79
C THR A 38 -9.60 -15.16 12.01
N ALA A 39 -9.02 -16.11 12.75
CA ALA A 39 -9.68 -17.40 13.03
C ALA A 39 -11.06 -17.25 13.72
N ALA A 40 -11.30 -16.12 14.39
CA ALA A 40 -12.55 -15.80 15.07
C ALA A 40 -13.73 -15.52 14.11
N SER A 41 -13.51 -15.31 12.80
CA SER A 41 -14.60 -15.12 11.81
C SER A 41 -15.14 -16.43 11.23
N GLY A 42 -14.64 -17.60 11.65
CA GLY A 42 -15.00 -18.91 11.11
C GLY A 42 -14.07 -19.35 9.97
N MET A 43 -14.11 -20.65 9.64
CA MET A 43 -13.16 -21.41 8.79
C MET A 43 -12.68 -20.72 7.49
N PRO A 44 -11.46 -21.07 7.00
CA PRO A 44 -10.68 -20.23 6.09
C PRO A 44 -11.32 -20.17 4.69
N ASN A 45 -11.84 -19.01 4.31
CA ASN A 45 -11.91 -18.63 2.90
C ASN A 45 -10.47 -18.63 2.37
N PRO A 46 -10.20 -19.07 1.12
CA PRO A 46 -8.83 -19.20 0.61
C PRO A 46 -8.08 -17.90 0.86
N LEU A 47 -6.86 -18.01 1.43
CA LEU A 47 -6.02 -16.90 1.84
C LEU A 47 -6.05 -15.81 0.77
N CYS A 48 -6.90 -14.79 0.93
CA CYS A 48 -7.10 -13.76 -0.10
C CYS A 48 -5.79 -12.98 -0.34
N TYR A 49 -4.88 -13.07 0.64
CA TYR A 49 -3.54 -12.56 0.63
C TYR A 49 -2.49 -13.61 0.25
N LYS A 50 -1.52 -13.18 -0.55
CA LYS A 50 -0.25 -13.90 -0.71
C LYS A 50 0.63 -13.77 0.53
N LYS A 51 0.56 -12.61 1.19
CA LYS A 51 1.30 -12.29 2.42
C LYS A 51 0.53 -11.29 3.26
N LYS A 52 0.76 -11.30 4.58
CA LYS A 52 0.25 -10.26 5.48
C LYS A 52 0.62 -8.86 4.94
N PRO A 53 -0.26 -7.86 5.11
CA PRO A 53 0.06 -6.50 4.69
C PRO A 53 1.36 -6.01 5.30
N MET A 54 2.13 -5.25 4.52
CA MET A 54 3.34 -4.60 5.02
C MET A 54 3.02 -3.14 5.30
N PHE A 55 3.38 -2.66 6.50
CA PHE A 55 3.26 -1.27 6.88
C PHE A 55 4.59 -0.53 6.74
N GLY A 56 4.55 0.72 6.31
CA GLY A 56 5.70 1.62 6.35
C GLY A 56 5.27 3.08 6.48
N TRP A 57 6.17 3.92 6.98
CA TRP A 57 6.06 5.37 6.87
C TRP A 57 6.65 5.83 5.54
N VAL A 58 6.05 6.86 4.96
CA VAL A 58 6.60 7.54 3.78
C VAL A 58 7.46 8.69 4.29
N ASP A 59 8.71 8.75 3.82
CA ASP A 59 9.63 9.82 4.18
C ASP A 59 9.18 11.18 3.62
N GLY A 60 9.30 12.21 4.45
CA GLY A 60 9.04 13.60 4.09
C GLY A 60 7.58 14.04 4.29
N GLN A 61 7.39 15.36 4.27
CA GLN A 61 6.05 15.95 4.28
C GLN A 61 5.35 15.76 2.94
N ARG A 62 4.03 15.65 3.00
CA ARG A 62 3.10 15.59 1.89
C ARG A 62 2.06 16.69 2.07
N GLU A 63 1.30 16.93 1.00
CA GLU A 63 0.12 17.78 1.06
C GLU A 63 -1.12 16.92 0.84
N TRP A 64 -2.15 17.13 1.63
CA TRP A 64 -3.45 16.50 1.45
C TRP A 64 -4.53 17.56 1.61
N ASN A 65 -5.32 17.79 0.55
CA ASN A 65 -6.37 18.83 0.52
C ASN A 65 -5.89 20.22 1.00
N GLY A 66 -4.66 20.63 0.66
CA GLY A 66 -4.10 21.92 1.07
C GLY A 66 -3.47 21.94 2.46
N GLU A 67 -3.46 20.83 3.19
CA GLU A 67 -2.86 20.73 4.53
C GLU A 67 -1.54 19.94 4.51
N SER A 68 -0.59 20.36 5.36
CA SER A 68 0.67 19.63 5.56
C SER A 68 0.41 18.33 6.32
N ALA A 69 0.84 17.23 5.71
CA ALA A 69 0.58 15.89 6.17
C ALA A 69 1.86 15.04 6.22
N ILE A 70 1.81 13.97 7.00
CA ILE A 70 2.70 12.82 6.84
C ILE A 70 1.88 11.62 6.39
N ALA A 71 2.52 10.65 5.77
CA ALA A 71 1.82 9.50 5.19
C ALA A 71 2.38 8.17 5.71
N SER A 72 1.48 7.23 5.92
CA SER A 72 1.82 5.82 6.09
C SER A 72 1.18 4.99 4.99
N VAL A 73 1.73 3.81 4.76
CA VAL A 73 1.30 2.94 3.67
C VAL A 73 1.11 1.52 4.14
N TRP A 74 0.04 0.89 3.69
CA TRP A 74 -0.15 -0.55 3.74
C TRP A 74 -0.09 -1.13 2.33
N SER A 75 0.87 -2.02 2.10
CA SER A 75 0.92 -2.82 0.87
C SER A 75 0.18 -4.13 1.07
N HIS A 76 -0.98 -4.25 0.44
CA HIS A 76 -1.81 -5.45 0.42
C HIS A 76 -1.47 -6.27 -0.82
N LYS A 77 -0.90 -7.45 -0.62
CA LYS A 77 -0.54 -8.37 -1.71
C LYS A 77 -1.64 -9.42 -1.86
N TRP A 78 -2.56 -9.17 -2.77
CA TRP A 78 -3.68 -10.05 -3.05
C TRP A 78 -3.27 -11.23 -3.92
N GLN A 79 -4.00 -12.33 -3.82
CA GLN A 79 -3.84 -13.47 -4.74
C GLN A 79 -4.18 -13.06 -6.16
N ASN A 80 -5.36 -12.47 -6.32
CA ASN A 80 -5.93 -11.92 -7.55
C ASN A 80 -7.02 -10.89 -7.19
N GLN A 81 -7.51 -10.18 -8.21
CA GLN A 81 -8.53 -9.14 -8.03
C GLN A 81 -9.88 -9.70 -7.54
N GLU A 82 -10.27 -10.91 -7.95
CA GLU A 82 -11.54 -11.53 -7.52
C GLU A 82 -11.54 -11.79 -6.00
N LEU A 83 -10.45 -12.33 -5.47
CA LEU A 83 -10.30 -12.63 -4.04
C LEU A 83 -10.14 -11.36 -3.20
N GLU A 84 -9.50 -10.32 -3.75
CA GLU A 84 -9.51 -8.99 -3.14
C GLU A 84 -10.95 -8.47 -2.99
N GLN A 85 -11.73 -8.47 -4.07
CA GLN A 85 -13.12 -7.99 -4.04
C GLN A 85 -13.98 -8.82 -3.08
N LYS A 86 -13.80 -10.15 -3.09
CA LYS A 86 -14.47 -11.05 -2.14
C LYS A 86 -14.11 -10.70 -0.70
N TYR A 87 -12.83 -10.46 -0.40
CA TYR A 87 -12.40 -10.06 0.95
C TYR A 87 -13.07 -8.76 1.38
N LYS A 88 -12.98 -7.72 0.54
CA LYS A 88 -13.51 -6.38 0.85
C LYS A 88 -15.02 -6.35 1.05
N THR A 89 -15.75 -7.26 0.42
CA THR A 89 -17.22 -7.33 0.48
C THR A 89 -17.77 -8.33 1.50
N THR A 90 -16.97 -9.30 1.95
CA THR A 90 -17.47 -10.41 2.79
C THR A 90 -16.72 -10.62 4.10
N GLU A 91 -15.43 -10.27 4.20
CA GLU A 91 -14.67 -10.53 5.42
C GLU A 91 -15.15 -9.61 6.55
N LYS A 92 -15.41 -10.21 7.71
CA LYS A 92 -15.85 -9.49 8.90
C LYS A 92 -14.80 -9.52 9.99
N ARG A 93 -14.74 -8.44 10.78
CA ARG A 93 -13.84 -8.32 11.92
C ARG A 93 -14.64 -8.25 13.22
N LEU A 94 -14.29 -9.07 14.20
CA LEU A 94 -14.86 -8.93 15.55
C LEU A 94 -14.39 -7.61 16.18
N VAL A 95 -15.35 -6.76 16.51
CA VAL A 95 -15.15 -5.51 17.25
C VAL A 95 -15.93 -5.59 18.56
N TRP A 96 -15.30 -5.15 19.65
CA TRP A 96 -15.92 -5.03 20.96
C TRP A 96 -16.35 -3.58 21.17
N GLY A 97 -17.65 -3.35 21.37
CA GLY A 97 -18.15 -2.05 21.76
C GLY A 97 -17.86 -1.75 23.23
N ASN A 98 -17.86 -0.47 23.59
CA ASN A 98 -17.63 0.00 24.97
C ASN A 98 -18.67 -0.55 25.98
N ASN A 99 -19.82 -1.01 25.51
CA ASN A 99 -20.87 -1.65 26.30
C ASN A 99 -20.71 -3.19 26.41
N GLY A 100 -19.57 -3.75 26.00
CA GLY A 100 -19.30 -5.18 26.01
C GLY A 100 -20.03 -5.97 24.91
N ARG A 101 -20.80 -5.32 24.03
CA ARG A 101 -21.47 -5.99 22.91
C ARG A 101 -20.46 -6.27 21.79
N ARG A 102 -20.62 -7.44 21.16
CA ARG A 102 -19.85 -7.85 19.99
C ARG A 102 -20.55 -7.36 18.72
N SER A 103 -19.77 -6.84 17.79
CA SER A 103 -20.23 -6.56 16.43
C SER A 103 -19.26 -7.17 15.41
N TYR A 104 -19.77 -7.42 14.20
CA TYR A 104 -19.01 -8.01 13.09
C TYR A 104 -19.17 -7.15 11.82
N PRO A 105 -18.68 -5.89 11.83
CA PRO A 105 -18.61 -5.07 10.62
C PRO A 105 -17.69 -5.71 9.58
N LEU A 106 -17.77 -5.23 8.33
CA LEU A 106 -16.76 -5.56 7.32
C LEU A 106 -15.38 -5.15 7.82
N ALA A 107 -14.38 -5.98 7.54
CA ALA A 107 -13.01 -5.75 7.99
C ALA A 107 -12.46 -4.42 7.47
N VAL A 108 -12.81 -4.04 6.24
CA VAL A 108 -12.43 -2.76 5.62
C VAL A 108 -13.04 -1.57 6.33
N ASP A 109 -14.34 -1.61 6.63
CA ASP A 109 -15.04 -0.52 7.32
C ASP A 109 -14.48 -0.33 8.72
N ALA A 110 -14.24 -1.44 9.41
CA ALA A 110 -13.71 -1.43 10.76
C ALA A 110 -12.27 -0.88 10.77
N PHE A 111 -11.45 -1.25 9.79
CA PHE A 111 -10.10 -0.68 9.64
C PHE A 111 -10.14 0.82 9.36
N GLN A 112 -10.96 1.27 8.40
CA GLN A 112 -11.12 2.69 8.10
C GLN A 112 -11.65 3.49 9.29
N HIS A 113 -12.56 2.91 10.06
CA HIS A 113 -13.04 3.50 11.30
C HIS A 113 -11.90 3.67 12.33
N ASP A 114 -11.05 2.66 12.51
CA ASP A 114 -9.89 2.78 13.41
C ASP A 114 -8.96 3.91 12.96
N LEU A 115 -8.68 4.02 11.66
CA LEU A 115 -7.84 5.09 11.11
C LEU A 115 -8.43 6.48 11.39
N LYS A 116 -9.74 6.66 11.14
CA LYS A 116 -10.44 7.91 11.48
C LYS A 116 -10.36 8.21 12.97
N SER A 117 -10.54 7.20 13.83
CA SER A 117 -10.48 7.37 15.28
C SER A 117 -9.09 7.77 15.79
N LEU A 118 -8.04 7.43 15.03
CA LEU A 118 -6.66 7.83 15.29
C LEU A 118 -6.30 9.19 14.67
N GLY A 119 -7.24 9.86 14.00
CA GLY A 119 -7.06 11.20 13.44
C GLY A 119 -6.56 11.22 11.99
N ALA A 120 -6.80 10.17 11.20
CA ALA A 120 -6.54 10.22 9.76
C ALA A 120 -7.37 11.35 9.10
N ILE A 121 -6.72 12.15 8.26
CA ILE A 121 -7.35 13.24 7.49
C ILE A 121 -7.79 12.79 6.09
N GLY A 122 -7.34 11.62 5.65
CA GLY A 122 -7.77 11.00 4.42
C GLY A 122 -6.93 9.80 4.05
N TRP A 123 -7.30 9.15 2.96
CA TRP A 123 -6.56 8.04 2.38
C TRP A 123 -6.90 7.88 0.91
N GLU A 124 -6.01 7.20 0.22
CA GLU A 124 -6.22 6.73 -1.14
C GLU A 124 -5.82 5.27 -1.25
N SER A 125 -6.38 4.60 -2.26
CA SER A 125 -6.01 3.25 -2.62
C SER A 125 -5.68 3.21 -4.10
N VAL A 126 -4.49 2.72 -4.42
CA VAL A 126 -4.02 2.57 -5.79
C VAL A 126 -3.55 1.14 -6.04
N HIS A 127 -3.90 0.59 -7.20
CA HIS A 127 -3.38 -0.69 -7.66
C HIS A 127 -2.13 -0.47 -8.50
N VAL A 128 -1.08 -1.25 -8.24
CA VAL A 128 0.14 -1.16 -9.04
C VAL A 128 -0.15 -1.67 -10.44
N ALA A 129 -0.04 -0.79 -11.44
CA ALA A 129 -0.04 -1.19 -12.84
C ALA A 129 1.39 -1.19 -13.37
N PHE A 130 1.82 -2.31 -13.95
CA PHE A 130 3.11 -2.38 -14.64
C PHE A 130 2.90 -2.15 -16.13
N GLU A 131 3.52 -1.10 -16.65
CA GLU A 131 3.64 -0.91 -18.08
C GLU A 131 4.93 -1.57 -18.58
N ARG A 132 4.81 -2.37 -19.64
CA ARG A 132 5.98 -2.86 -20.37
C ARG A 132 6.54 -1.73 -21.20
N VAL A 133 7.60 -1.08 -20.74
CA VAL A 133 8.38 -0.16 -21.57
C VAL A 133 9.12 -0.98 -22.61
N ARG A 134 8.76 -0.84 -23.88
CA ARG A 134 9.59 -1.34 -24.98
C ARG A 134 10.81 -0.44 -25.07
N VAL A 135 11.93 -0.90 -24.52
CA VAL A 135 13.22 -0.28 -24.82
C VAL A 135 13.47 -0.54 -26.30
N VAL A 136 13.36 0.49 -27.13
CA VAL A 136 13.80 0.40 -28.52
C VAL A 136 15.31 0.22 -28.47
N GLU A 137 15.80 -0.98 -28.79
CA GLU A 137 17.22 -1.34 -28.71
C GLU A 137 18.13 -0.35 -29.46
N ASP A 138 17.61 0.32 -30.49
CA ASP A 138 18.31 1.37 -31.23
C ASP A 138 18.71 2.58 -30.38
N ALA A 139 17.98 2.91 -29.32
CA ALA A 139 18.31 4.05 -28.46
C ALA A 139 19.50 3.75 -27.54
N VAL A 140 19.57 2.53 -27.01
CA VAL A 140 20.69 2.07 -26.18
C VAL A 140 21.93 1.82 -27.06
N ALA A 141 21.74 1.26 -28.26
CA ALA A 141 22.82 1.07 -29.22
C ALA A 141 23.39 2.41 -29.72
N ARG A 142 22.53 3.42 -29.98
CA ARG A 142 22.96 4.79 -30.35
C ARG A 142 23.72 5.48 -29.22
N ASP A 143 23.24 5.45 -27.98
CA ASP A 143 23.95 6.04 -26.84
C ASP A 143 25.31 5.35 -26.59
N SER A 144 25.34 4.02 -26.69
CA SER A 144 26.58 3.25 -26.57
C SER A 144 27.59 3.62 -27.66
N ARG A 145 27.12 3.74 -28.91
CA ARG A 145 27.97 4.12 -30.05
C ARG A 145 28.46 5.56 -29.94
N LEU A 146 27.60 6.52 -29.57
CA LEU A 146 27.98 7.91 -29.37
C LEU A 146 29.01 8.07 -28.24
N ARG A 147 28.87 7.31 -27.14
CA ARG A 147 29.86 7.31 -26.04
C ARG A 147 31.20 6.72 -26.48
N VAL A 148 31.20 5.70 -27.32
CA VAL A 148 32.42 5.10 -27.89
C VAL A 148 33.07 6.04 -28.92
N GLU A 149 32.29 6.70 -29.77
CA GLU A 149 32.80 7.67 -30.74
C GLU A 149 33.36 8.94 -30.05
N ALA A 150 32.72 9.39 -28.96
CA ALA A 150 33.19 10.48 -28.13
C ALA A 150 34.49 10.15 -27.37
N SER A 151 34.64 8.91 -26.87
CA SER A 151 35.86 8.47 -26.19
C SER A 151 37.03 8.20 -27.15
N LEU A 152 36.74 7.90 -28.42
CA LEU A 152 37.73 7.72 -29.49
C LEU A 152 38.10 9.04 -30.20
N GLY A 153 37.56 10.18 -29.79
CA GLY A 153 37.94 11.50 -30.32
C GLY A 153 37.64 11.72 -31.80
N LYS A 154 36.75 10.93 -32.41
CA LYS A 154 36.38 11.10 -33.82
C LYS A 154 35.29 12.16 -33.92
N ARG A 155 35.67 13.41 -34.25
CA ARG A 155 34.72 14.40 -34.76
C ARG A 155 34.22 13.95 -36.12
N ALA A 156 32.90 13.89 -36.28
CA ALA A 156 32.27 13.76 -37.58
C ALA A 156 32.74 14.90 -38.49
N THR A 157 33.23 14.53 -39.68
CA THR A 157 33.41 15.43 -40.82
C THR A 157 32.29 15.13 -41.81
#